data_AF-A0AA38X740-F1
#
_entry.id   AF-A0AA38X740-F1
#
_cell.length_a   1.000
_cell.length_b   1.000
_cell.length_c   1.000
_cell.angle_alpha   90.00
_cell.angle_beta   90.00
_cell.angle_gamma   90.00
#
_symmetry.space_group_name_H-M   'P 1'
#
loop_
_entity.id
_entity.type
_entity.pdbx_description
1 polymer ?
#
loop_
_entity_poly.entity_id
_entity_poly.type
_entity_poly.pdbx_seq_one_letter_code
_entity_poly.pdbx_strand_id
1 'polypeptide(L)'
;MAQAYIVPDETAKKLAYGNLIHVFSNRDAASRQAAIKETYHEDVTFYEPDSVITGHDGVDATAAKLLDERKGWGFVPSGNVTKNHEMVYLAWGFGPVGEDGEVDVKVTVADVLIVEDGKVKKFWVVLNGVTDRVYYILQVPSEQLEIGTHLKTSARRAIVHLPIKIMVFGFLVALAEAVGVLRKDKAISDSTNAANDPNKSEEERRKAREEADRQQHLAEVEQEARDQSDEAMAAGG
;
A
#
# COMPACT_ATOMS: atom_id res chain seq x y z
N MET A 1 33.81 -17.08 -16.88
CA MET A 1 32.92 -15.90 -17.01
C MET A 1 31.50 -16.44 -17.03
N ALA A 2 30.63 -16.02 -16.11
CA ALA A 2 29.20 -16.35 -16.22
C ALA A 2 28.61 -15.52 -17.37
N GLN A 3 27.91 -16.16 -18.31
CA GLN A 3 27.18 -15.45 -19.35
C GLN A 3 25.83 -15.00 -18.75
N ALA A 4 25.70 -13.72 -18.42
CA ALA A 4 24.42 -13.17 -17.99
C ALA A 4 23.48 -13.06 -19.20
N TYR A 5 22.23 -13.47 -19.03
CA TYR A 5 21.20 -13.30 -20.04
C TYR A 5 20.94 -11.81 -20.24
N ILE A 6 20.78 -11.38 -21.50
CA ILE A 6 20.42 -10.01 -21.85
C ILE A 6 19.11 -10.11 -22.62
N VAL A 7 18.04 -9.55 -22.05
CA VAL A 7 16.73 -9.52 -22.72
C VAL A 7 16.84 -8.72 -24.02
N PRO A 8 16.41 -9.25 -25.19
CA PRO A 8 16.38 -8.48 -26.43
C PRO A 8 15.48 -7.25 -26.31
N ASP A 9 15.84 -6.13 -26.94
CA ASP A 9 15.12 -4.85 -26.81
C ASP A 9 13.61 -4.97 -27.13
N GLU A 10 13.30 -5.69 -28.21
CA GLU A 10 11.92 -5.93 -28.63
C GLU A 10 11.16 -6.82 -27.64
N THR A 11 11.84 -7.76 -26.99
CA THR A 11 11.25 -8.56 -25.91
C THR A 11 10.98 -7.70 -24.67
N ALA A 12 11.92 -6.84 -24.29
CA ALA A 12 11.73 -5.93 -23.15
C ALA A 12 10.54 -4.99 -23.37
N LYS A 13 10.44 -4.37 -24.55
CA LYS A 13 9.30 -3.51 -24.91
C LYS A 13 7.99 -4.29 -24.90
N LYS A 14 7.98 -5.47 -25.56
CA LYS A 14 6.79 -6.33 -25.63
C LYS A 14 6.29 -6.68 -24.23
N LEU A 15 7.16 -7.10 -23.32
CA LEU A 15 6.77 -7.51 -21.97
C LEU A 15 6.33 -6.31 -21.11
N ALA A 16 7.03 -5.17 -21.18
CA ALA A 16 6.67 -3.97 -20.44
C ALA A 16 5.28 -3.43 -20.84
N TYR A 17 5.03 -3.26 -22.14
CA TYR A 17 3.72 -2.84 -22.63
C TYR A 17 2.66 -3.93 -22.52
N GLY A 18 3.05 -5.21 -22.63
CA GLY A 18 2.17 -6.35 -22.39
C GLY A 18 1.58 -6.33 -20.98
N ASN A 19 2.45 -6.17 -19.97
CA ASN A 19 2.04 -6.00 -18.58
C ASN A 19 1.11 -4.78 -18.42
N LEU A 20 1.55 -3.59 -18.82
CA LEU A 20 0.80 -2.34 -18.55
C LEU A 20 -0.52 -2.24 -19.34
N ILE A 21 -0.49 -2.48 -20.65
CA ILE A 21 -1.58 -2.18 -21.57
C ILE A 21 -2.47 -3.41 -21.81
N HIS A 22 -1.87 -4.57 -22.08
CA HIS A 22 -2.64 -5.75 -22.47
C HIS A 22 -3.16 -6.56 -21.29
N VAL A 23 -2.56 -6.40 -20.11
CA VAL A 23 -3.00 -7.05 -18.87
C VAL A 23 -3.73 -6.06 -17.96
N PHE A 24 -3.02 -5.08 -17.38
CA PHE A 24 -3.60 -4.23 -16.33
C PHE A 24 -4.55 -3.14 -16.85
N SER A 25 -4.45 -2.72 -18.12
CA SER A 25 -5.40 -1.79 -18.75
C SER A 25 -6.56 -2.49 -19.47
N ASN A 26 -6.56 -3.82 -19.56
CA ASN A 26 -7.49 -4.56 -20.39
C ASN A 26 -8.75 -5.00 -19.62
N ARG A 27 -9.90 -4.41 -19.95
CA ARG A 27 -11.19 -4.72 -19.31
C ARG A 27 -11.86 -5.99 -19.85
N ASP A 28 -11.48 -6.46 -21.03
CA ASP A 28 -12.03 -7.68 -21.61
C ASP A 28 -11.32 -8.93 -21.05
N ALA A 29 -12.07 -9.78 -20.34
CA ALA A 29 -11.49 -10.91 -19.61
C ALA A 29 -10.82 -11.94 -20.53
N ALA A 30 -11.43 -12.25 -21.68
CA ALA A 30 -10.91 -13.27 -22.58
C ALA A 30 -9.55 -12.86 -23.19
N SER A 31 -9.47 -11.63 -23.70
CA SER A 31 -8.22 -11.11 -24.25
C SER A 31 -7.17 -10.83 -23.16
N ARG A 32 -7.58 -10.44 -21.95
CA ARG A 32 -6.66 -10.28 -20.81
C ARG A 32 -6.01 -11.62 -20.43
N GLN A 33 -6.78 -12.70 -20.36
CA GLN A 33 -6.23 -14.03 -20.11
C GLN A 33 -5.26 -14.50 -21.20
N ALA A 34 -5.52 -14.16 -22.47
CA ALA A 34 -4.57 -14.43 -23.56
C ALA A 34 -3.26 -13.64 -23.36
N ALA A 35 -3.36 -12.34 -23.07
CA ALA A 35 -2.21 -11.48 -22.80
C ALA A 35 -1.38 -11.97 -21.60
N ILE A 36 -2.02 -12.44 -20.53
CA ILE A 36 -1.36 -13.02 -19.36
C ILE A 36 -0.52 -14.24 -19.77
N LYS A 37 -1.09 -15.18 -20.54
CA LYS A 37 -0.38 -16.37 -21.02
C LYS A 37 0.82 -16.04 -21.89
N GLU A 38 0.73 -14.97 -22.68
CA GLU A 38 1.83 -14.50 -23.53
C GLU A 38 2.92 -13.79 -22.73
N THR A 39 2.56 -13.08 -21.66
CA THR A 39 3.47 -12.20 -20.91
C THR A 39 4.22 -12.94 -19.79
N TYR A 40 3.55 -13.84 -19.08
CA TYR A 40 4.06 -14.42 -17.84
C TYR A 40 4.32 -15.93 -17.92
N HIS A 41 5.29 -16.40 -17.14
CA HIS A 41 5.40 -17.82 -16.81
C HIS A 41 4.16 -18.29 -16.02
N GLU A 42 3.80 -19.57 -16.10
CA GLU A 42 2.60 -20.11 -15.44
C GLU A 42 2.61 -19.96 -13.91
N ASP A 43 3.81 -19.92 -13.31
CA ASP A 43 4.09 -19.79 -11.88
C ASP A 43 4.66 -18.41 -11.52
N VAL A 44 4.35 -17.38 -12.32
CA VAL A 44 4.80 -16.00 -12.09
C VAL A 44 4.53 -15.56 -10.66
N THR A 45 5.48 -14.86 -10.03
CA THR A 45 5.27 -14.20 -8.74
C THR A 45 5.19 -12.69 -8.90
N PHE A 46 4.06 -12.13 -8.51
CA PHE A 46 3.77 -10.70 -8.52
C PHE A 46 3.80 -10.14 -7.09
N TYR A 47 4.60 -9.12 -6.86
CA TYR A 47 4.72 -8.41 -5.59
C TYR A 47 4.06 -7.03 -5.68
N GLU A 48 2.98 -6.87 -4.93
CA GLU A 48 2.43 -5.56 -4.59
C GLU A 48 2.96 -5.10 -3.23
N PRO A 49 2.83 -3.81 -2.87
CA PRO A 49 3.29 -3.31 -1.57
C PRO A 49 2.72 -4.06 -0.36
N ASP A 50 1.50 -4.60 -0.46
CA ASP A 50 0.79 -5.26 0.63
C ASP A 50 0.46 -6.73 0.39
N SER A 51 0.85 -7.29 -0.76
CA SER A 51 0.48 -8.66 -1.12
C SER A 51 1.46 -9.34 -2.08
N VAL A 52 1.43 -10.67 -2.06
CA VAL A 52 2.18 -11.52 -2.98
C VAL A 52 1.19 -12.43 -3.69
N ILE A 53 1.19 -12.37 -5.02
CA ILE A 53 0.27 -13.08 -5.90
C ILE A 53 1.08 -14.05 -6.76
N THR A 54 0.52 -15.23 -7.00
CA THR A 54 1.18 -16.27 -7.81
C THR A 54 0.28 -16.79 -8.91
N GLY A 55 0.86 -17.03 -10.07
CA GLY A 55 0.21 -17.68 -11.21
C GLY A 55 -0.75 -16.78 -12.00
N HIS A 56 -1.17 -17.29 -13.16
CA HIS A 56 -2.01 -16.54 -14.12
C HIS A 56 -3.35 -16.11 -13.52
N ASP A 57 -4.04 -17.00 -12.81
CA ASP A 57 -5.35 -16.71 -12.22
C ASP A 57 -5.27 -15.60 -11.16
N GLY A 58 -4.18 -15.58 -10.39
CA GLY A 58 -3.93 -14.53 -9.41
C GLY A 58 -3.74 -13.17 -10.07
N VAL A 59 -2.92 -13.11 -11.14
CA VAL A 59 -2.70 -11.88 -11.90
C VAL A 59 -3.99 -11.38 -12.56
N ASP A 60 -4.78 -12.28 -13.16
CA ASP A 60 -6.07 -11.94 -13.78
C ASP A 60 -7.05 -11.36 -12.76
N ALA A 61 -7.17 -12.00 -11.59
CA ALA A 61 -8.04 -11.56 -10.51
C ALA A 61 -7.63 -10.18 -9.97
N THR A 62 -6.34 -9.92 -9.79
CA THR A 62 -5.86 -8.61 -9.34
C THR A 62 -6.13 -7.52 -10.37
N ALA A 63 -5.84 -7.77 -11.65
CA ALA A 63 -6.11 -6.81 -12.72
C ALA A 63 -7.61 -6.51 -12.86
N ALA A 64 -8.45 -7.55 -12.83
CA ALA A 64 -9.91 -7.40 -12.88
C ALA A 64 -10.45 -6.56 -11.71
N LYS A 65 -10.02 -6.89 -10.48
CA LYS A 65 -10.42 -6.16 -9.28
C LYS A 65 -10.05 -4.69 -9.36
N LEU A 66 -8.80 -4.37 -9.74
CA LEU A 66 -8.33 -2.98 -9.87
C LEU A 66 -9.17 -2.20 -10.88
N LEU A 67 -9.46 -2.79 -12.04
CA LEU A 67 -10.27 -2.15 -13.08
C LEU A 67 -11.74 -1.95 -12.66
N ASP A 68 -12.29 -2.86 -11.86
CA ASP A 68 -13.66 -2.76 -11.32
C ASP A 68 -13.77 -1.70 -10.22
N GLU A 69 -12.77 -1.58 -9.34
CA GLU A 69 -12.70 -0.57 -8.28
C GLU A 69 -12.39 0.84 -8.83
N ARG A 70 -11.81 0.92 -10.03
CA ARG A 70 -11.37 2.16 -10.69
C ARG A 70 -11.97 2.32 -12.08
N LYS A 71 -13.30 2.37 -12.12
CA LYS A 71 -14.05 2.70 -13.34
C LYS A 71 -13.71 4.12 -13.79
N GLY A 72 -13.49 4.29 -15.09
CA GLY A 72 -13.11 5.58 -15.68
C GLY A 72 -11.67 6.02 -15.42
N TRP A 73 -10.85 5.19 -14.77
CA TRP A 73 -9.41 5.43 -14.65
C TRP A 73 -8.65 4.68 -15.74
N GLY A 74 -7.47 5.20 -16.07
CA GLY A 74 -6.58 4.69 -17.10
C GLY A 74 -5.12 4.74 -16.68
N PHE A 75 -4.31 3.93 -17.36
CA PHE A 75 -2.86 3.87 -17.20
C PHE A 75 -2.19 4.58 -18.38
N VAL A 76 -1.11 5.30 -18.11
CA VAL A 76 -0.31 5.97 -19.15
C VAL A 76 1.17 5.70 -18.92
N PRO A 77 1.92 5.20 -19.92
CA PRO A 77 3.37 5.01 -19.77
C PRO A 77 4.08 6.35 -19.57
N SER A 78 5.14 6.34 -18.75
CA SER A 78 5.97 7.51 -18.48
C SER A 78 7.42 7.22 -18.86
N GLY A 79 7.87 7.85 -19.94
CA GLY A 79 9.22 7.66 -20.47
C GLY A 79 9.41 6.35 -21.24
N ASN A 80 10.67 5.93 -21.37
CA ASN A 80 11.06 4.76 -22.15
C ASN A 80 11.18 3.51 -21.28
N VAL A 81 10.93 2.36 -21.88
CA VAL A 81 11.32 1.06 -21.29
C VAL A 81 12.83 1.05 -21.12
N THR A 82 13.28 0.72 -19.91
CA THR A 82 14.70 0.52 -19.60
C THR A 82 14.94 -0.92 -19.20
N LYS A 83 16.17 -1.40 -19.35
CA LYS A 83 16.52 -2.77 -18.97
C LYS A 83 17.98 -2.88 -18.52
N ASN A 84 18.24 -3.88 -17.71
CA ASN A 84 19.58 -4.32 -17.34
C ASN A 84 19.56 -5.85 -17.18
N HIS A 85 20.27 -6.56 -18.05
CA HIS A 85 20.22 -8.03 -18.13
C HIS A 85 18.79 -8.59 -18.21
N GLU A 86 18.36 -9.38 -17.24
CA GLU A 86 17.01 -9.95 -17.12
C GLU A 86 15.96 -8.97 -16.56
N MET A 87 16.39 -7.83 -16.03
CA MET A 87 15.50 -6.84 -15.44
C MET A 87 14.99 -5.86 -16.51
N VAL A 88 13.68 -5.65 -16.54
CA VAL A 88 12.99 -4.65 -17.37
C VAL A 88 12.22 -3.70 -16.46
N TYR A 89 12.23 -2.40 -16.77
CA TYR A 89 11.57 -1.37 -15.99
C TYR A 89 10.73 -0.45 -16.90
N LEU A 90 9.52 -0.14 -16.46
CA LEU A 90 8.67 0.87 -17.08
C LEU A 90 7.95 1.68 -16.00
N ALA A 91 8.18 2.99 -15.99
CA ALA A 91 7.39 3.92 -15.20
C ALA A 91 6.05 4.22 -15.90
N TRP A 92 5.03 4.52 -15.12
CA TRP A 92 3.69 4.86 -15.60
C TRP A 92 2.92 5.70 -14.59
N GLY A 93 1.87 6.35 -15.08
CA GLY A 93 0.90 7.10 -14.31
C GLY A 93 -0.45 6.40 -14.30
N PHE A 94 -1.23 6.63 -13.24
CA PHE A 94 -2.60 6.15 -13.10
C PHE A 94 -3.51 7.25 -12.55
N GLY A 95 -4.69 7.39 -13.15
CA GLY A 95 -5.60 8.49 -12.85
C GLY A 95 -6.92 8.41 -13.61
N PRO A 96 -7.88 9.30 -13.29
CA PRO A 96 -9.11 9.48 -14.08
C PRO A 96 -8.81 9.84 -15.54
N VAL A 97 -9.62 9.34 -16.47
CA VAL A 97 -9.56 9.68 -17.89
C VAL A 97 -10.52 10.84 -18.17
N GLY A 98 -10.00 11.91 -18.77
CA GLY A 98 -10.78 13.08 -19.19
C GLY A 98 -11.64 12.82 -20.43
N GLU A 99 -12.49 13.78 -20.79
CA GLU A 99 -13.32 13.72 -22.00
C GLU A 99 -12.49 13.69 -23.29
N ASP A 100 -11.27 14.25 -23.24
CA ASP A 100 -10.27 14.24 -24.32
C ASP A 100 -9.52 12.89 -24.43
N GLY A 101 -9.75 11.96 -23.52
CA GLY A 101 -9.08 10.66 -23.46
C GLY A 101 -7.73 10.69 -22.74
N GLU A 102 -7.30 11.84 -22.24
CA GLU A 102 -6.04 11.98 -21.50
C GLU A 102 -6.19 11.52 -20.05
N VAL A 103 -5.11 10.97 -19.48
CA VAL A 103 -5.09 10.52 -18.08
C VAL A 103 -4.59 11.66 -17.18
N ASP A 104 -5.43 12.11 -16.24
CA ASP A 104 -5.04 13.03 -15.17
C ASP A 104 -4.28 12.26 -14.08
N VAL A 105 -2.97 12.11 -14.26
CA VAL A 105 -2.11 11.27 -13.41
C VAL A 105 -2.16 11.72 -11.94
N LYS A 106 -2.73 10.86 -11.09
CA LYS A 106 -2.78 11.06 -9.62
C LYS A 106 -1.74 10.23 -8.88
N VAL A 107 -1.32 9.12 -9.47
CA VAL A 107 -0.35 8.20 -8.89
C VAL A 107 0.74 7.93 -9.91
N THR A 108 1.99 8.06 -9.49
CA THR A 108 3.17 7.67 -10.28
C THR A 108 3.73 6.38 -9.72
N VAL A 109 3.99 5.45 -10.62
CA VAL A 109 4.35 4.06 -10.30
C VAL A 109 5.39 3.59 -11.31
N ALA A 110 6.06 2.49 -11.02
CA ALA A 110 6.80 1.74 -12.02
C ALA A 110 6.68 0.24 -11.78
N ASP A 111 6.77 -0.53 -12.86
CA ASP A 111 6.91 -1.97 -12.78
C ASP A 111 8.36 -2.38 -13.02
N VAL A 112 8.85 -3.29 -12.19
CA VAL A 112 10.12 -4.00 -12.38
C VAL A 112 9.80 -5.44 -12.73
N LEU A 113 10.16 -5.89 -13.92
CA LEU A 113 9.96 -7.25 -14.40
C LEU A 113 11.28 -8.00 -14.43
N ILE A 114 11.29 -9.25 -13.99
CA ILE A 114 12.41 -10.19 -14.12
C ILE A 114 12.03 -11.25 -15.14
N VAL A 115 12.80 -11.31 -16.22
CA VAL A 115 12.51 -12.10 -17.42
C VAL A 115 13.37 -13.36 -17.45
N GLU A 116 12.71 -14.49 -17.67
CA GLU A 116 13.33 -15.80 -17.86
C GLU A 116 12.72 -16.44 -19.11
N ASP A 117 13.55 -16.97 -20.01
CA ASP A 117 13.11 -17.62 -21.25
C ASP A 117 12.08 -16.82 -22.07
N GLY A 118 12.26 -15.50 -22.11
CA GLY A 118 11.42 -14.58 -22.88
C GLY A 118 10.06 -14.26 -22.27
N LYS A 119 9.80 -14.68 -21.02
CA LYS A 119 8.58 -14.34 -20.26
C LYS A 119 8.91 -13.79 -18.88
N VAL A 120 7.96 -13.10 -18.27
CA VAL A 120 8.12 -12.57 -16.91
C VAL A 120 7.95 -13.69 -15.89
N LYS A 121 8.99 -13.93 -15.10
CA LYS A 121 8.98 -14.89 -13.99
C LYS A 121 8.56 -14.24 -12.67
N LYS A 122 8.99 -13.00 -12.45
CA LYS A 122 8.64 -12.22 -11.26
C LYS A 122 8.47 -10.76 -11.62
N PHE A 123 7.62 -10.04 -10.91
CA PHE A 123 7.58 -8.60 -11.04
C PHE A 123 7.10 -7.88 -9.77
N TRP A 124 7.48 -6.61 -9.67
CA TRP A 124 7.16 -5.71 -8.56
C TRP A 124 6.45 -4.47 -9.08
N VAL A 125 5.45 -4.01 -8.34
CA VAL A 125 4.90 -2.66 -8.45
C VAL A 125 5.61 -1.76 -7.44
N VAL A 126 6.27 -0.72 -7.94
CA VAL A 126 7.00 0.27 -7.16
C VAL A 126 6.25 1.59 -7.20
N LEU A 127 5.52 1.88 -6.13
CA LEU A 127 4.84 3.16 -5.96
C LEU A 127 5.87 4.26 -5.64
N ASN A 128 5.62 5.49 -6.09
CA ASN A 128 6.47 6.62 -5.71
C ASN A 128 6.32 6.96 -4.20
N GLY A 129 7.44 6.92 -3.46
CA GLY A 129 7.54 7.14 -2.01
C GLY A 129 8.07 5.91 -1.25
N VAL A 130 8.12 5.95 0.10
CA VAL A 130 8.55 4.80 0.93
C VAL A 130 7.31 3.97 1.27
N THR A 131 7.08 2.87 0.54
CA THR A 131 5.75 2.25 0.43
C THR A 131 5.55 0.91 1.13
N ASP A 132 6.49 0.46 1.96
CA ASP A 132 6.36 -0.86 2.61
C ASP A 132 5.25 -0.94 3.66
N ARG A 133 4.57 0.17 4.03
CA ARG A 133 3.44 0.18 4.97
C ARG A 133 2.40 1.27 4.66
N VAL A 134 1.21 0.83 4.27
CA VAL A 134 -0.10 1.52 4.24
C VAL A 134 -0.16 2.79 3.39
N TYR A 135 -0.46 2.64 2.10
CA TYR A 135 -0.88 3.78 1.27
C TYR A 135 -2.39 4.02 1.40
N TYR A 136 -2.73 5.05 2.19
CA TYR A 136 -4.07 5.63 2.34
C TYR A 136 -4.64 6.23 1.03
N ILE A 137 -3.85 6.41 -0.03
CA ILE A 137 -4.26 7.20 -1.22
C ILE A 137 -5.23 6.43 -2.13
N LEU A 138 -5.27 5.10 -2.08
CA LEU A 138 -6.16 4.29 -2.91
C LEU A 138 -7.46 3.85 -2.18
N GLN A 139 -7.72 4.32 -0.97
CA GLN A 139 -8.97 4.00 -0.26
C GLN A 139 -9.83 5.21 0.08
N VAL A 140 -9.41 6.43 -0.28
CA VAL A 140 -10.20 7.65 -0.04
C VAL A 140 -11.20 7.84 -1.18
N PRO A 141 -12.52 7.83 -0.93
CA PRO A 141 -13.53 8.20 -1.92
C PRO A 141 -13.27 9.63 -2.40
N SER A 142 -13.52 9.90 -3.69
CA SER A 142 -13.27 11.20 -4.33
C SER A 142 -13.88 12.40 -3.58
N GLU A 143 -14.97 12.19 -2.83
CA GLU A 143 -15.64 13.20 -2.00
C GLU A 143 -14.82 13.72 -0.83
N GLN A 144 -13.82 12.97 -0.36
CA GLN A 144 -12.99 13.37 0.80
C GLN A 144 -11.72 14.14 0.42
N LEU A 145 -11.41 14.27 -0.88
CA LEU A 145 -10.30 15.10 -1.36
C LEU A 145 -10.62 16.61 -1.33
N GLU A 146 -11.89 17.00 -1.22
CA GLU A 146 -12.30 18.43 -1.15
C GLU A 146 -12.34 19.01 0.27
N ILE A 147 -12.17 18.19 1.32
CA ILE A 147 -12.33 18.62 2.73
C ILE A 147 -11.04 19.22 3.31
N GLY A 148 -10.10 19.64 2.46
CA GLY A 148 -8.84 20.29 2.84
C GLY A 148 -8.99 21.78 3.20
N THR A 149 -10.13 22.39 2.92
CA THR A 149 -10.39 23.80 3.22
C THR A 149 -11.76 23.98 3.82
N HIS A 150 -11.91 23.71 5.13
CA HIS A 150 -12.78 24.44 6.08
C HIS A 150 -13.00 23.62 7.35
N LEU A 151 -12.12 23.80 8.35
CA LEU A 151 -12.51 23.51 9.74
C LEU A 151 -13.46 24.60 10.22
N LYS A 152 -14.77 24.31 10.31
CA LYS A 152 -15.68 24.96 11.29
C LYS A 152 -16.78 23.99 11.76
N THR A 153 -16.66 23.58 13.03
CA THR A 153 -17.73 23.38 14.03
C THR A 153 -19.09 22.82 13.58
N SER A 154 -19.36 21.56 13.91
CA SER A 154 -20.42 21.15 14.87
C SER A 154 -20.88 19.71 14.61
N ALA A 155 -20.92 18.92 15.68
CA ALA A 155 -21.55 17.61 15.72
C ALA A 155 -23.07 17.71 15.52
N ARG A 156 -23.67 16.74 14.80
CA ARG A 156 -24.80 15.87 15.25
C ARG A 156 -25.50 15.13 14.10
N ARG A 157 -25.81 13.84 14.36
CA ARG A 157 -26.84 12.95 13.76
C ARG A 157 -26.58 12.46 12.32
N ALA A 158 -26.85 11.22 11.93
CA ALA A 158 -27.35 10.01 12.60
C ALA A 158 -26.97 8.79 11.76
N ILE A 159 -26.68 7.68 12.43
CA ILE A 159 -26.46 6.34 11.86
C ILE A 159 -27.82 5.66 11.69
N VAL A 160 -28.12 5.07 10.52
CA VAL A 160 -29.15 4.02 10.42
C VAL A 160 -28.77 2.94 9.37
N HIS A 161 -28.98 1.68 9.78
CA HIS A 161 -28.96 0.38 9.06
C HIS A 161 -27.64 -0.43 8.95
N LEU A 162 -27.49 -1.36 9.91
CA LEU A 162 -26.70 -2.61 9.93
C LEU A 162 -27.35 -3.68 8.99
N PRO A 163 -26.82 -4.90 8.68
CA PRO A 163 -25.72 -5.64 9.34
C PRO A 163 -24.83 -6.58 8.48
N ILE A 164 -23.52 -6.31 8.37
CA ILE A 164 -22.45 -7.35 8.20
C ILE A 164 -21.16 -6.81 8.86
N LYS A 165 -21.12 -6.71 10.19
CA LYS A 165 -19.94 -6.23 10.93
C LYS A 165 -19.86 -6.90 12.30
N ILE A 166 -19.66 -8.21 12.36
CA ILE A 166 -19.34 -8.87 13.65
C ILE A 166 -18.10 -9.79 13.58
N MET A 167 -17.65 -10.25 12.41
CA MET A 167 -16.51 -11.19 12.39
C MET A 167 -15.12 -10.56 12.11
N VAL A 168 -15.05 -9.31 11.64
CA VAL A 168 -13.77 -8.66 11.26
C VAL A 168 -13.32 -7.58 12.25
N PHE A 169 -14.24 -7.05 13.08
CA PHE A 169 -13.94 -5.93 13.98
C PHE A 169 -13.21 -6.37 15.26
N GLY A 170 -13.54 -7.52 15.82
CA GLY A 170 -12.89 -8.03 17.05
C GLY A 170 -11.41 -8.37 16.86
N PHE A 171 -11.02 -8.86 15.68
CA PHE A 171 -9.63 -9.20 15.39
C PHE A 171 -8.78 -7.97 15.03
N LEU A 172 -9.38 -6.94 14.42
CA LEU A 172 -8.71 -5.69 14.06
C LEU A 172 -8.49 -4.75 15.26
N VAL A 173 -9.42 -4.69 16.22
CA VAL A 173 -9.25 -3.91 17.44
C VAL A 173 -8.15 -4.53 18.32
N ALA A 174 -8.19 -5.85 18.54
CA ALA A 174 -7.17 -6.55 19.31
C ALA A 174 -5.76 -6.43 18.70
N LEU A 175 -5.65 -6.41 17.36
CA LEU A 175 -4.35 -6.27 16.68
C LEU A 175 -3.87 -4.81 16.64
N ALA A 176 -4.76 -3.83 16.47
CA ALA A 176 -4.41 -2.41 16.54
C ALA A 176 -3.98 -2.02 17.96
N GLU A 177 -4.60 -2.60 18.99
CA GLU A 177 -4.19 -2.47 20.38
C GLU A 177 -2.84 -3.15 20.63
N ALA A 178 -2.63 -4.38 20.16
CA ALA A 178 -1.35 -5.08 20.32
C ALA A 178 -0.19 -4.36 19.60
N VAL A 179 -0.42 -3.81 18.41
CA VAL A 179 0.58 -3.05 17.64
C VAL A 179 0.81 -1.66 18.25
N GLY A 180 -0.23 -1.02 18.78
CA GLY A 180 -0.13 0.22 19.54
C GLY A 180 0.69 0.05 20.83
N VAL A 181 0.43 -1.03 21.57
CA VAL A 181 1.18 -1.42 22.78
C VAL A 181 2.65 -1.70 22.43
N LEU A 182 2.95 -2.49 21.39
CA LEU A 182 4.33 -2.78 20.98
C LEU A 182 5.11 -1.53 20.52
N ARG A 183 4.47 -0.57 19.84
CA ARG A 183 5.12 0.70 19.44
C ARG A 183 5.36 1.61 20.63
N LYS A 184 4.45 1.62 21.60
CA LYS A 184 4.52 2.39 22.83
C LYS A 184 5.62 1.85 23.76
N ASP A 185 5.71 0.53 23.93
CA ASP A 185 6.78 -0.13 24.68
C ASP A 185 8.15 0.20 24.10
N LYS A 186 8.25 0.23 22.76
CA LYS A 186 9.48 0.63 22.08
C LYS A 186 9.81 2.11 22.35
N ALA A 187 8.85 3.03 22.23
CA ALA A 187 9.08 4.46 22.46
C ALA A 187 9.46 4.79 23.92
N ILE A 188 8.85 4.11 24.88
CA ILE A 188 9.21 4.20 26.31
C ILE A 188 10.62 3.64 26.53
N SER A 189 10.96 2.50 25.90
CA SER A 189 12.30 1.91 26.01
C SER A 189 13.38 2.80 25.37
N ASP A 190 13.11 3.41 24.22
CA ASP A 190 14.05 4.26 23.48
C ASP A 190 14.32 5.57 24.22
N SER A 191 13.28 6.19 24.80
CA SER A 191 13.42 7.40 25.63
C SER A 191 14.14 7.12 26.95
N THR A 192 13.84 6.00 27.60
CA THR A 192 14.54 5.54 28.82
C THR A 192 16.01 5.22 28.56
N ASN A 193 16.33 4.58 27.43
CA ASN A 193 17.70 4.30 27.00
C ASN A 193 18.44 5.61 26.70
N ALA A 194 17.81 6.56 26.00
CA ALA A 194 18.38 7.87 25.71
C ALA A 194 18.62 8.72 26.98
N ALA A 195 17.77 8.61 27.99
CA ALA A 195 17.93 9.29 29.28
C ALA A 195 19.17 8.80 30.07
N ASN A 196 19.56 7.54 29.85
CA ASN A 196 20.64 6.88 30.55
C ASN A 196 21.95 6.75 29.74
N ASP A 197 21.95 7.17 28.48
CA ASP A 197 23.13 7.13 27.61
C ASP A 197 24.22 8.09 28.11
N PRO A 198 25.41 7.58 28.52
CA PRO A 198 26.50 8.42 29.01
C PRO A 198 27.19 9.25 27.92
N ASN A 199 26.93 8.94 26.63
CA ASN A 199 27.51 9.68 25.50
C ASN A 199 26.66 10.89 25.07
N LYS A 200 25.47 11.08 25.65
CA LYS A 200 24.60 12.23 25.38
C LYS A 200 24.87 13.38 26.35
N SER A 201 24.69 14.61 25.87
CA SER A 201 24.77 15.79 26.71
C SER A 201 23.70 15.77 27.82
N GLU A 202 23.96 16.48 28.93
CA GLU A 202 23.03 16.54 30.05
C GLU A 202 21.67 17.14 29.65
N GLU A 203 21.65 18.09 28.71
CA GLU A 203 20.42 18.67 28.16
C GLU A 203 19.61 17.65 27.34
N GLU A 204 20.28 16.83 26.52
CA GLU A 204 19.62 15.77 25.74
C GLU A 204 19.06 14.68 26.65
N ARG A 205 19.80 14.32 27.71
CA ARG A 205 19.34 13.36 28.72
C ARG A 205 18.16 13.90 29.51
N ARG A 206 18.14 15.21 29.84
CA ARG A 206 17.00 15.87 30.48
C ARG A 206 15.75 15.81 29.59
N LYS A 207 15.87 16.18 28.31
CA LYS A 207 14.76 16.10 27.35
C LYS A 207 14.24 14.67 27.19
N ALA A 208 15.14 13.68 27.17
CA ALA A 208 14.75 12.28 27.08
C ALA A 208 14.01 11.78 28.34
N ARG A 209 14.37 12.27 29.53
CA ARG A 209 13.64 11.97 30.79
C ARG A 209 12.26 12.59 30.79
N GLU A 210 12.15 13.86 30.42
CA GLU A 210 10.86 14.56 30.32
C GLU A 210 9.93 13.87 29.32
N GLU A 211 10.47 13.39 28.20
CA GLU A 211 9.70 12.62 27.22
C GLU A 211 9.32 11.24 27.74
N ALA A 212 10.22 10.52 28.44
CA ALA A 212 9.89 9.23 29.06
C ALA A 212 8.77 9.36 30.10
N ASP A 213 8.85 10.36 30.99
CA ASP A 213 7.84 10.65 32.01
C ASP A 213 6.49 11.01 31.36
N ARG A 214 6.53 11.80 30.27
CA ARG A 214 5.33 12.15 29.50
C ARG A 214 4.68 10.92 28.87
N GLN A 215 5.47 10.05 28.24
CA GLN A 215 4.97 8.83 27.59
C GLN A 215 4.41 7.84 28.62
N GLN A 216 5.02 7.75 29.80
CA GLN A 216 4.52 6.93 30.90
C GLN A 216 3.20 7.49 31.47
N HIS A 217 3.11 8.80 31.68
CA HIS A 217 1.87 9.41 32.17
C HIS A 217 0.71 9.26 31.17
N LEU A 218 0.98 9.46 29.87
CA LEU A 218 0.00 9.18 28.82
C LEU A 218 -0.42 7.71 28.83
N ALA A 219 0.50 6.80 29.18
CA ALA A 219 0.19 5.40 29.27
C ALA A 219 -0.80 5.05 30.38
N GLU A 220 -0.64 5.68 31.54
CA GLU A 220 -1.53 5.52 32.68
C GLU A 220 -2.92 6.07 32.37
N VAL A 221 -3.02 7.26 31.77
CA VAL A 221 -4.30 7.89 31.38
C VAL A 221 -5.07 7.04 30.36
N GLU A 222 -4.38 6.48 29.37
CA GLU A 222 -5.00 5.58 28.39
C GLU A 222 -5.49 4.28 29.02
N GLN A 223 -4.74 3.73 29.98
CA GLN A 223 -5.16 2.52 30.69
C GLN A 223 -6.40 2.78 31.55
N GLU A 224 -6.43 3.91 32.27
CA GLU A 224 -7.59 4.31 33.06
C GLU A 224 -8.84 4.52 32.18
N ALA A 225 -8.67 5.11 30.99
CA ALA A 225 -9.76 5.28 30.03
C ALA A 225 -10.28 3.94 29.47
N ARG A 226 -9.39 2.94 29.28
CA ARG A 226 -9.79 1.58 28.88
C ARG A 226 -10.58 0.88 29.98
N ASP A 227 -10.07 0.93 31.21
CA ASP A 227 -10.72 0.32 32.37
C ASP A 227 -12.14 0.90 32.58
N GLN A 228 -12.30 2.23 32.44
CA GLN A 228 -13.60 2.90 32.50
C GLN A 228 -14.55 2.50 31.34
N SER A 229 -14.01 2.31 30.14
CA SER A 229 -14.78 1.86 28.97
C SER A 229 -15.26 0.42 29.15
N ASP A 230 -14.41 -0.46 29.67
CA ASP A 230 -14.75 -1.86 29.93
C ASP A 230 -15.79 -2.00 31.04
N GLU A 231 -15.69 -1.19 32.10
CA GLU A 231 -16.73 -1.10 33.14
C GLU A 231 -18.08 -0.63 32.57
N ALA A 232 -18.09 0.39 31.69
CA ALA A 232 -19.30 0.90 31.07
C ALA A 232 -19.96 -0.13 30.12
N MET A 233 -19.15 -0.91 29.41
CA MET A 233 -19.61 -2.00 28.54
C MET A 233 -20.17 -3.18 29.34
N ALA A 234 -19.58 -3.49 30.49
CA ALA A 234 -20.06 -4.55 31.38
C ALA A 234 -21.38 -4.18 32.10
N ALA A 235 -21.63 -2.89 32.34
CA ALA A 235 -22.85 -2.41 33.00
C ALA A 235 -24.06 -2.22 32.05
N GLY A 236 -23.85 -2.26 30.73
CA GLY A 236 -24.85 -1.96 29.70
C GLY A 236 -25.43 -3.16 28.93
N GLY A 237 -25.08 -4.39 29.31
CA GLY A 237 -25.64 -5.65 28.77
C GLY A 237 -26.68 -6.26 29.70
#